data_AF-A0A356UA08-F1
#
_entry.id   AF-A0A356UA08-F1
#
_cell.length_a   1.000
_cell.length_b   1.000
_cell.length_c   1.000
_cell.angle_alpha   90.00
_cell.angle_beta   90.00
_cell.angle_gamma   90.00
#
_symmetry.space_group_name_H-M   'P 1'
#
loop_
_entity.id
_entity.type
_entity.pdbx_description
1 polymer ?
#
loop_
_entity_poly.entity_id
_entity_poly.type
_entity_poly.pdbx_seq_one_letter_code
_entity_poly.pdbx_strand_id
1 'polypeptide(L)'
;MTNFLPAGIIKDTIMDIHQKSLELKNERDLLRLKKGIAEIEDMALDLAIFLEKLSCDPLIYTGSGNTEEVIKRLDWALTFSEEIDPVEFLKYNLEQKNRNSK
;
A
#
# COMPACT_ATOMS: atom_id res chain seq x y z
N MET A 1 9.97 5.63 -8.55
CA MET A 1 8.66 5.14 -8.10
C MET A 1 8.64 3.64 -8.35
N THR A 2 8.33 2.84 -7.34
CA THR A 2 8.22 1.39 -7.52
C THR A 2 6.86 1.10 -8.14
N ASN A 3 6.81 0.24 -9.16
CA ASN A 3 5.54 -0.18 -9.76
C ASN A 3 4.90 -1.36 -9.01
N PHE A 4 5.43 -1.67 -7.82
CA PHE A 4 5.00 -2.79 -7.00
C PHE A 4 4.52 -2.25 -5.67
N LEU A 5 3.27 -2.53 -5.32
CA LEU A 5 2.66 -2.00 -4.10
C LEU A 5 3.47 -2.35 -2.84
N PRO A 6 3.83 -3.63 -2.60
CA PRO A 6 4.64 -3.96 -1.42
C PRO A 6 6.01 -3.27 -1.42
N ALA A 7 6.66 -3.14 -2.58
CA ALA A 7 7.94 -2.45 -2.68
C ALA A 7 7.82 -0.94 -2.43
N GLY A 8 6.68 -0.33 -2.76
CA GLY A 8 6.37 1.06 -2.43
C GLY A 8 6.27 1.27 -0.93
N ILE A 9 5.44 0.46 -0.27
CA ILE A 9 5.25 0.49 1.18
C ILE A 9 6.59 0.32 1.91
N ILE A 10 7.37 -0.71 1.56
CA ILE A 10 8.70 -0.95 2.16
C ILE A 10 9.60 0.28 1.99
N LYS A 11 9.66 0.83 0.78
CA LYS A 11 10.52 1.98 0.48
C LYS A 11 10.10 3.20 1.29
N ASP A 12 8.80 3.49 1.37
CA ASP A 12 8.29 4.66 2.04
C ASP A 12 8.48 4.53 3.57
N THR A 13 8.20 3.37 4.16
CA THR A 13 8.48 3.10 5.58
C THR A 13 9.97 3.22 5.92
N ILE A 14 10.88 2.72 5.07
CA ILE A 14 12.33 2.90 5.26
C ILE A 14 12.72 4.39 5.20
N MET A 15 12.13 5.15 4.26
CA MET A 15 12.37 6.58 4.16
C MET A 15 11.89 7.34 5.40
N ASP A 16 10.73 6.98 5.93
CA ASP A 16 10.17 7.57 7.15
C ASP A 16 11.05 7.28 8.38
N ILE A 17 11.50 6.03 8.54
CA ILE A 17 12.46 5.64 9.59
C ILE A 17 13.74 6.48 9.49
N HIS A 18 14.31 6.58 8.29
CA HIS A 18 15.54 7.33 8.07
C HIS A 18 15.36 8.83 8.36
N GLN A 19 14.26 9.41 7.89
CA GLN A 19 13.94 10.82 8.11
C GLN A 19 13.78 11.12 9.60
N LYS A 20 13.05 10.29 10.33
CA LYS A 20 12.87 10.42 11.78
C LYS A 20 14.17 10.24 12.55
N SER A 21 15.03 9.32 12.11
CA SER A 21 16.37 9.14 12.67
C SER A 21 17.23 10.41 12.53
N LEU A 22 17.15 11.08 11.37
CA LEU A 22 17.83 12.36 11.14
C LEU A 22 17.30 13.48 12.04
N GLU A 23 15.99 13.56 12.23
CA GLU A 23 15.35 14.54 13.11
C GLU A 23 15.82 14.38 14.57
N LEU A 24 15.89 13.13 15.04
CA LEU A 24 16.33 12.81 16.40
C LEU A 24 17.83 13.03 16.62
N LYS A 25 18.65 12.98 15.57
CA LYS A 25 20.10 13.17 15.68
C LYS A 25 20.48 14.53 16.28
N ASN A 26 19.65 15.55 16.10
CA ASN A 26 19.85 16.90 16.63
C ASN A 26 18.94 17.22 17.83
N GLU A 27 18.11 16.27 18.28
CA GLU A 27 17.21 16.47 19.41
C GLU A 27 18.01 16.53 20.72
N ARG A 28 17.72 17.54 21.54
CA ARG A 28 18.41 17.80 22.81
C ARG A 28 17.57 17.42 24.01
N ASP A 29 16.26 17.32 23.83
CA ASP A 29 15.35 16.85 24.87
C ASP A 29 15.39 15.32 24.96
N LEU A 30 15.95 14.82 26.06
CA LEU A 30 16.07 13.38 26.34
C LEU A 30 14.72 12.65 26.36
N LEU A 31 13.63 13.29 26.77
CA LEU A 31 12.31 12.67 26.80
C LEU A 31 11.77 12.49 25.38
N ARG A 32 11.91 13.52 24.54
CA ARG A 32 11.54 13.45 23.12
C ARG A 32 12.44 12.48 22.35
N LEU A 33 13.72 12.45 22.67
CA LEU A 33 14.66 11.50 22.07
C LEU A 33 14.26 10.06 22.36
N LYS A 34 13.97 9.71 23.63
CA LYS A 34 13.50 8.37 24.01
C LYS A 34 12.19 8.01 23.31
N LYS A 35 11.23 8.94 23.26
CA LYS A 35 9.95 8.73 22.57
C LYS A 35 10.15 8.50 21.07
N GLY A 36 10.99 9.30 20.43
CA GLY A 36 11.29 9.17 19.02
C GLY A 36 12.02 7.88 18.67
N ILE A 37 12.94 7.43 19.53
CA ILE A 37 13.61 6.13 19.37
C ILE A 37 12.58 5.00 19.44
N ALA A 38 11.68 5.02 20.43
CA ALA A 38 10.61 4.02 20.52
C ALA A 38 9.71 4.00 19.28
N GLU A 39 9.36 5.18 18.75
CA GLU A 39 8.58 5.26 17.51
C GLU A 39 9.32 4.71 16.29
N ILE A 40 10.66 4.83 16.23
CA ILE A 40 11.47 4.20 15.18
C ILE A 40 11.52 2.67 15.35
N GLU A 41 11.65 2.20 16.59
CA GLU A 41 11.63 0.77 16.90
C GLU A 41 10.30 0.13 16.50
N ASP A 42 9.17 0.80 16.81
CA ASP A 42 7.83 0.35 16.43
C ASP A 42 7.68 0.26 14.90
N MET A 43 8.07 1.32 14.16
CA MET A 43 8.02 1.30 12.69
C MET A 43 8.90 0.21 12.08
N ALA A 44 10.09 -0.04 12.65
CA ALA A 44 10.99 -1.08 12.19
C ALA A 44 10.44 -2.48 12.47
N LEU A 45 9.79 -2.68 13.62
CA LEU A 45 9.13 -3.93 13.97
C LEU A 45 7.95 -4.23 13.06
N ASP A 46 7.09 -3.23 12.81
CA ASP A 46 5.97 -3.36 11.88
C ASP A 46 6.44 -3.73 10.47
N LEU A 47 7.52 -3.09 9.99
CA LEU A 47 8.13 -3.43 8.72
C LEU A 47 8.68 -4.87 8.71
N ALA A 48 9.31 -5.32 9.79
CA ALA A 48 9.80 -6.70 9.89
C ALA A 48 8.66 -7.72 9.84
N ILE A 49 7.57 -7.49 10.58
CA ILE A 49 6.36 -8.33 10.56
C ILE A 49 5.74 -8.34 9.16
N PHE A 50 5.71 -7.19 8.48
CA PHE A 50 5.22 -7.09 7.11
C PHE A 50 6.07 -7.90 6.13
N LEU A 51 7.40 -7.83 6.25
CA LEU A 51 8.33 -8.61 5.43
C LEU A 51 8.23 -10.11 5.67
N GLU A 52 7.96 -10.55 6.90
CA GLU A 52 7.69 -11.96 7.19
C GLU A 52 6.43 -12.47 6.48
N LYS A 53 5.35 -11.67 6.50
CA LYS A 53 4.09 -12.00 5.80
C LYS A 53 4.24 -12.03 4.29
N LEU A 54 5.07 -11.15 3.73
CA LEU A 54 5.32 -11.07 2.29
C LEU A 54 5.84 -12.38 1.67
N SER A 55 6.46 -13.26 2.46
CA SER A 55 6.86 -14.60 1.98
C SER A 55 5.67 -15.41 1.43
N CYS A 56 4.43 -15.06 1.81
CA CYS A 56 3.20 -15.71 1.39
C CYS A 56 2.31 -14.84 0.48
N ASP A 57 2.63 -13.56 0.26
CA ASP A 57 1.78 -12.62 -0.46
C ASP A 57 2.32 -12.28 -1.87
N PRO A 58 1.45 -12.17 -2.89
CA PRO A 58 1.87 -11.83 -4.24
C PRO A 58 2.33 -10.36 -4.33
N LEU A 59 3.47 -10.14 -4.99
CA LEU A 59 3.92 -8.81 -5.41
C LEU A 59 3.00 -8.26 -6.50
N ILE A 60 2.15 -7.29 -6.15
CA ILE A 60 1.20 -6.68 -7.09
C ILE A 60 1.92 -5.62 -7.95
N TYR A 61 2.04 -5.89 -9.25
CA TYR A 61 2.50 -4.91 -10.24
C TYR A 61 1.35 -4.02 -10.71
N THR A 62 1.46 -2.71 -10.49
CA THR A 62 0.40 -1.74 -10.82
C THR A 62 0.48 -1.20 -12.25
N GLY A 63 1.56 -1.50 -12.97
CA GLY A 63 1.82 -0.95 -14.31
C GLY A 63 2.18 0.53 -14.32
N SER A 64 2.37 1.07 -15.52
CA SER A 64 2.33 2.51 -15.76
C SER A 64 0.88 2.99 -15.86
N GLY A 65 0.63 4.22 -15.42
CA GLY A 65 -0.69 4.85 -15.44
C GLY A 65 -0.77 6.05 -14.50
N ASN A 66 -1.79 6.88 -14.67
CA ASN A 66 -2.10 7.92 -13.67
C ASN A 66 -2.73 7.28 -12.41
N THR A 67 -2.80 8.04 -11.32
CA THR A 67 -3.36 7.58 -10.04
C THR A 67 -4.76 6.96 -10.20
N GLU A 68 -5.61 7.57 -11.02
CA GLU A 68 -6.98 7.11 -11.30
C GLU A 68 -7.01 5.70 -11.94
N GLU A 69 -6.10 5.45 -12.88
CA GLU A 69 -5.99 4.16 -13.57
C GLU A 69 -5.48 3.05 -12.64
N VAL A 70 -4.54 3.37 -11.75
CA VAL A 70 -4.04 2.43 -10.75
C VAL A 70 -5.15 2.09 -9.75
N ILE A 71 -5.89 3.09 -9.26
CA ILE A 71 -7.04 2.88 -8.36
C ILE A 71 -8.07 1.95 -9.01
N LYS A 72 -8.49 2.22 -10.26
CA LYS A 72 -9.45 1.36 -10.97
C LYS A 72 -8.99 -0.09 -11.15
N ARG A 73 -7.69 -0.32 -11.38
CA ARG A 73 -7.12 -1.67 -11.49
C ARG A 73 -7.15 -2.40 -10.15
N LEU A 74 -6.90 -1.69 -9.05
CA LEU A 74 -6.96 -2.25 -7.70
C LEU A 74 -8.40 -2.55 -7.27
N ASP A 75 -9.34 -1.63 -7.53
CA ASP A 75 -10.77 -1.87 -7.29
C ASP A 75 -11.28 -3.08 -8.06
N TRP A 76 -10.86 -3.20 -9.33
CA TRP A 76 -11.15 -4.38 -10.14
C TRP A 76 -10.59 -5.64 -9.49
N ALA A 77 -9.31 -5.67 -9.11
CA ALA A 77 -8.69 -6.84 -8.48
C ALA A 77 -9.35 -7.23 -7.15
N LEU A 78 -9.77 -6.26 -6.33
CA LEU A 78 -10.46 -6.50 -5.06
C LEU A 78 -11.82 -7.18 -5.27
N THR A 79 -12.53 -6.83 -6.35
CA THR A 79 -13.80 -7.47 -6.73
C THR A 79 -13.65 -8.98 -6.93
N PHE A 80 -12.49 -9.47 -7.40
CA PHE A 80 -12.22 -10.92 -7.55
C PHE A 80 -11.92 -11.62 -6.22
N SER A 81 -11.45 -10.88 -5.21
CA SER A 81 -11.11 -11.44 -3.91
C SER A 81 -12.31 -11.61 -2.98
N GLU A 82 -13.37 -10.83 -3.19
CA GLU A 82 -14.60 -10.81 -2.37
C GLU A 82 -15.65 -11.86 -2.81
N GLU A 83 -15.24 -12.97 -3.43
CA GLU A 83 -16.14 -14.04 -3.93
C GLU A 83 -17.20 -13.60 -4.95
N ILE A 84 -17.07 -12.41 -5.56
CA ILE A 84 -17.95 -12.00 -6.65
C ILE A 84 -17.54 -12.76 -7.92
N ASP A 85 -18.44 -13.58 -8.45
CA ASP A 85 -18.24 -14.27 -9.72
C ASP A 85 -17.92 -13.23 -10.81
N PRO A 86 -16.72 -13.27 -11.43
CA PRO A 86 -16.31 -12.34 -12.47
C PRO A 86 -17.31 -12.23 -13.63
N VAL A 87 -18.05 -13.31 -13.88
CA VAL A 87 -19.08 -13.37 -14.91
C VAL A 87 -20.29 -12.53 -14.54
N GLU A 88 -20.69 -12.47 -13.26
CA GLU A 88 -21.78 -11.62 -12.80
C GLU A 88 -21.40 -10.14 -12.84
N PHE A 89 -20.17 -9.79 -12.43
CA PHE A 89 -19.70 -8.40 -12.50
C PHE A 89 -19.61 -7.89 -13.94
N LEU A 90 -19.14 -8.71 -14.88
CA LEU A 90 -19.10 -8.37 -16.31
C LEU A 90 -20.51 -8.18 -16.89
N LYS A 91 -21.46 -9.06 -16.54
CA LYS A 91 -22.87 -8.92 -16.94
C LYS A 91 -23.49 -7.64 -16.40
N TYR A 92 -23.32 -7.34 -15.11
CA TYR A 92 -23.85 -6.13 -14.50
C TYR A 92 -23.37 -4.86 -15.20
N ASN A 93 -22.07 -4.77 -15.51
CA ASN A 93 -21.51 -3.60 -16.19
C ASN A 93 -22.00 -3.46 -17.65
N LEU A 94 -22.17 -4.56 -18.37
CA LEU A 94 -22.73 -4.56 -19.72
C LEU A 94 -24.21 -4.10 -19.71
N GLU A 95 -24.99 -4.53 -18.73
CA GLU A 95 -26.40 -4.13 -18.59
C GLU A 95 -26.55 -2.65 -18.22
N GLN A 96 -25.72 -2.13 -17.32
CA GLN A 96 -25.72 -0.70 -16.97
C GLN A 96 -25.36 0.19 -18.17
N LYS A 97 -24.38 -0.23 -18.99
CA LYS A 97 -23.97 0.52 -20.18
C LYS A 97 -25.08 0.57 -21.24
N ASN A 98 -25.89 -0.48 -21.35
CA ASN A 98 -27.05 -0.52 -22.27
C ASN A 98 -28.24 0.32 -21.77
N ARG A 99 -28.40 0.49 -20.45
CA ARG A 99 -29.46 1.33 -19.87
C ARG A 99 -29.18 2.83 -20.03
N ASN A 100 -27.91 3.24 -19.96
CA ASN A 100 -27.50 4.64 -20.14
C ASN A 100 -27.38 5.07 -21.62
N SER A 101 -27.62 4.15 -22.56
CA SER A 101 -27.51 4.40 -24.00
C SER A 101 -28.88 4.44 -24.72
N LYS A 102 -29.98 4.45 -23.96
CA LYS A 102 -31.36 4.74 -24.39
C LYS A 102 -31.83 6.03 -23.76
#